data_AF-Q5I2Q9-F1
#
_entry.id   AF-Q5I2Q9-F1
#
_cell.length_a   1.000
_cell.length_b   1.000
_cell.length_c   1.000
_cell.angle_alpha   90.00
_cell.angle_beta   90.00
_cell.angle_gamma   90.00
#
_symmetry.space_group_name_H-M   'P 1'
#
loop_
_entity.id
_entity.type
_entity.pdbx_description
1 polymer ?
#
loop_
_entity_poly.entity_id
_entity_poly.type
_entity_poly.pdbx_seq_one_letter_code
_entity_poly.pdbx_strand_id
1 'polypeptide(L)'
;MNQRIGYARVSTDDQHLDLQRDALQQAGCGVIYEEAASGKNAARPELEQCRKALRAGDTLVVWRLDRLGRSLPDLVQIVAELEQRGVHFESLTEKIETGNAAGKLQFHVFAALAEFERGLIPPPLAIIRCWASRTT
;
A
#
# COMPACT_ATOMS: atom_id res chain seq x y z
N MET A 1 -14.87 -18.02 -8.50
CA MET A 1 -15.47 -16.67 -8.66
C MET A 1 -14.45 -15.70 -8.13
N ASN A 2 -13.79 -14.95 -8.99
CA ASN A 2 -12.80 -13.95 -8.59
C ASN A 2 -13.55 -12.78 -7.94
N GLN A 3 -13.14 -12.38 -6.75
CA GLN A 3 -13.76 -11.27 -6.03
C GLN A 3 -12.85 -10.04 -6.08
N ARG A 4 -13.48 -8.88 -6.25
CA ARG A 4 -12.82 -7.57 -6.08
C ARG A 4 -13.10 -7.08 -4.67
N ILE A 5 -12.03 -6.87 -3.91
CA ILE A 5 -12.10 -6.34 -2.55
C ILE A 5 -11.49 -4.94 -2.57
N GLY A 6 -12.25 -3.97 -2.12
CA GLY A 6 -11.81 -2.58 -1.98
C GLY A 6 -11.14 -2.33 -0.63
N TYR A 7 -10.12 -1.50 -0.61
CA TYR A 7 -9.59 -0.94 0.63
C TYR A 7 -9.53 0.59 0.54
N ALA A 8 -10.19 1.25 1.49
CA ALA A 8 -10.22 2.69 1.65
C ALA A 8 -9.61 3.08 3.00
N ARG A 9 -8.88 4.20 3.01
CA ARG A 9 -8.30 4.75 4.24
C ARG A 9 -8.60 6.22 4.35
N VAL A 10 -9.23 6.61 5.46
CA VAL A 10 -9.59 7.99 5.75
C VAL A 10 -8.85 8.51 6.96
N SER A 11 -8.46 9.77 6.89
CA SER A 11 -8.04 10.54 8.06
C SER A 11 -9.30 11.07 8.75
N THR A 12 -9.28 11.27 10.06
CA THR A 12 -10.46 11.76 10.83
C THR A 12 -11.04 13.09 10.32
N ASP A 13 -10.30 13.85 9.50
CA ASP A 13 -10.68 15.12 8.89
C ASP A 13 -11.12 15.02 7.41
N ASP A 14 -11.11 13.83 6.80
CA ASP A 14 -11.32 13.69 5.36
C ASP A 14 -12.82 13.62 5.02
N GLN A 15 -13.41 14.75 4.61
CA GLN A 15 -14.80 14.89 4.15
C GLN A 15 -15.11 14.15 2.82
N HIS A 16 -14.16 13.39 2.27
CA HIS A 16 -14.26 12.75 0.96
C HIS A 16 -14.43 11.23 1.02
N LEU A 17 -14.91 10.68 2.13
CA LEU A 17 -15.11 9.24 2.32
C LEU A 17 -16.10 8.67 1.29
N ASP A 18 -17.18 9.41 1.02
CA ASP A 18 -18.22 9.02 0.08
C ASP A 18 -17.68 8.86 -1.35
N LEU A 19 -16.78 9.76 -1.78
CA LEU A 19 -16.15 9.67 -3.09
C LEU A 19 -15.23 8.44 -3.23
N GLN A 20 -14.57 8.00 -2.13
CA GLN A 20 -13.76 6.76 -2.18
C GLN A 20 -14.67 5.56 -2.38
N ARG A 21 -15.73 5.52 -1.58
CA ARG A 21 -16.69 4.41 -1.57
C ARG A 21 -17.35 4.27 -2.92
N ASP A 22 -17.83 5.38 -3.48
CA ASP A 22 -18.47 5.40 -4.79
C ASP A 22 -17.52 4.93 -5.88
N ALA A 23 -16.26 5.39 -5.89
CA ALA A 23 -15.26 4.93 -6.85
C ALA A 23 -14.97 3.42 -6.73
N LEU A 24 -14.85 2.89 -5.50
CA LEU A 24 -14.61 1.47 -5.26
C LEU A 24 -15.83 0.60 -5.60
N GLN A 25 -17.04 1.09 -5.33
CA GLN A 25 -18.28 0.42 -5.72
C GLN A 25 -18.43 0.40 -7.25
N GLN A 26 -18.13 1.52 -7.94
CA GLN A 26 -18.13 1.58 -9.40
C GLN A 26 -17.07 0.66 -10.03
N ALA A 27 -15.95 0.44 -9.35
CA ALA A 27 -14.95 -0.54 -9.76
C ALA A 27 -15.42 -2.01 -9.61
N GLY A 28 -16.61 -2.23 -9.04
CA GLY A 28 -17.19 -3.56 -8.84
C GLY A 28 -16.67 -4.28 -7.59
N CYS A 29 -16.19 -3.54 -6.58
CA CYS A 29 -15.79 -4.14 -5.31
C CYS A 29 -17.03 -4.62 -4.53
N GLY A 30 -17.13 -5.93 -4.30
CA GLY A 30 -18.25 -6.51 -3.55
C GLY A 30 -18.12 -6.29 -2.04
N VAL A 31 -16.88 -6.22 -1.54
CA VAL A 31 -16.56 -5.94 -0.14
C VAL A 31 -15.58 -4.78 -0.10
N ILE A 32 -15.81 -3.80 0.77
CA ILE A 32 -14.94 -2.64 0.95
C ILE A 32 -14.55 -2.57 2.43
N TYR A 33 -13.25 -2.59 2.71
CA TYR A 33 -12.70 -2.41 4.04
C TYR A 33 -12.29 -0.94 4.22
N GLU A 34 -12.68 -0.35 5.34
CA GLU A 34 -12.49 1.08 5.60
C GLU A 34 -11.70 1.30 6.88
N GLU A 35 -10.54 1.91 6.74
CA GLU A 35 -9.64 2.18 7.86
C GLU A 35 -9.70 3.66 8.25
N ALA A 36 -10.12 3.95 9.48
CA ALA A 36 -10.09 5.30 10.05
C ALA A 36 -8.78 5.54 10.81
N ALA A 37 -7.89 6.35 10.24
CA ALA A 37 -6.65 6.74 10.89
C ALA A 37 -6.90 7.89 11.88
N SER A 38 -7.05 7.55 13.17
CA SER A 38 -7.05 8.53 14.26
C SER A 38 -5.68 8.49 14.99
N GLY A 39 -4.96 9.60 14.99
CA GLY A 39 -3.71 9.78 15.74
C GLY A 39 -2.40 9.33 15.07
N LYS A 40 -1.27 9.65 15.72
CA LYS A 40 0.12 9.48 15.21
C LYS A 40 0.59 8.02 15.04
N ASN A 41 -0.12 7.04 15.61
CA ASN A 41 0.19 5.62 15.51
C ASN A 41 -1.10 4.83 15.27
N ALA A 42 -1.71 5.02 14.10
CA ALA A 42 -2.84 4.21 13.70
C ALA A 42 -2.32 2.81 13.32
N ALA A 43 -2.60 1.80 14.15
CA ALA A 43 -2.53 0.41 13.72
C ALA A 43 -3.43 0.21 12.47
N ARG A 44 -3.17 -0.82 11.66
CA ARG A 44 -3.96 -1.13 10.45
C ARG A 44 -4.72 -2.46 10.55
N PRO A 45 -5.61 -2.63 11.54
CA PRO A 45 -6.35 -3.89 11.69
C PRO A 45 -7.21 -4.22 10.47
N GLU A 46 -7.80 -3.23 9.79
CA GLU A 46 -8.69 -3.46 8.66
C GLU A 46 -7.90 -3.90 7.41
N LEU A 47 -6.72 -3.32 7.18
CA LEU A 47 -5.84 -3.81 6.10
C LEU A 47 -5.44 -5.28 6.32
N GLU A 48 -5.12 -5.66 7.56
CA GLU A 48 -4.78 -7.05 7.88
C GLU A 48 -5.96 -8.00 7.70
N GLN A 49 -7.18 -7.59 8.06
CA GLN A 49 -8.39 -8.36 7.81
C GLN A 49 -8.69 -8.49 6.31
N CYS A 50 -8.56 -7.40 5.55
CA CYS A 50 -8.67 -7.40 4.10
C CYS A 50 -7.67 -8.39 3.48
N ARG A 51 -6.40 -8.33 3.91
CA ARG A 51 -5.36 -9.27 3.49
C ARG A 51 -5.72 -10.72 3.83
N LYS A 52 -6.34 -11.00 4.97
CA LYS A 52 -6.78 -12.37 5.33
C LYS A 52 -7.98 -12.85 4.52
N ALA A 53 -8.87 -11.94 4.12
CA ALA A 53 -10.04 -12.28 3.33
C ALA A 53 -9.69 -12.64 1.86
N LEU A 54 -8.64 -12.02 1.31
CA LEU A 54 -8.18 -12.26 -0.06
C LEU A 54 -7.68 -13.69 -0.29
N ARG A 55 -8.13 -14.31 -1.38
CA ARG A 55 -7.69 -15.62 -1.86
C ARG A 55 -6.98 -15.49 -3.21
N ALA A 56 -6.24 -16.52 -3.60
CA ALA A 56 -5.58 -16.56 -4.91
C ALA A 56 -6.61 -16.36 -6.05
N GLY A 57 -6.31 -15.45 -6.97
CA GLY A 57 -7.18 -15.03 -8.06
C GLY A 57 -8.09 -13.84 -7.74
N ASP A 58 -8.20 -13.41 -6.49
CA ASP A 58 -8.92 -12.18 -6.14
C ASP A 58 -8.10 -10.94 -6.51
N THR A 59 -8.77 -9.78 -6.56
CA THR A 59 -8.13 -8.48 -6.83
C THR A 59 -8.35 -7.54 -5.66
N LEU A 60 -7.27 -7.04 -5.08
CA LEU A 60 -7.29 -5.91 -4.17
C LEU A 60 -7.33 -4.62 -4.98
N VAL A 61 -8.38 -3.82 -4.77
CA VAL A 61 -8.58 -2.53 -5.42
C VAL A 61 -8.40 -1.43 -4.37
N VAL A 62 -7.59 -0.42 -4.71
CA VAL A 62 -7.42 0.77 -3.88
C VAL A 62 -7.70 2.02 -4.70
N TRP A 63 -8.19 3.08 -4.05
CA TRP A 63 -8.42 4.33 -4.78
C TRP A 63 -7.08 4.97 -5.20
N ARG A 64 -6.13 5.09 -4.27
CA ARG A 64 -4.82 5.68 -4.51
C ARG A 64 -3.72 4.91 -3.80
N LEU A 65 -2.51 4.95 -4.35
CA LEU A 65 -1.35 4.27 -3.78
C LEU A 65 -0.94 4.82 -2.40
N ASP A 66 -1.08 6.14 -2.18
CA ASP A 66 -0.75 6.82 -0.92
C ASP A 66 -1.64 6.38 0.26
N ARG A 67 -2.80 5.78 -0.04
CA ARG A 67 -3.73 5.28 0.97
C ARG A 67 -3.42 3.85 1.41
N LEU A 68 -2.69 3.10 0.58
CA LEU A 68 -2.22 1.75 0.89
C LEU A 68 -0.91 1.76 1.69
N GLY A 69 0.14 2.41 1.18
CA GLY A 69 1.46 2.44 1.80
C GLY A 69 1.71 3.70 2.65
N ARG A 70 2.53 3.62 3.72
CA ARG A 70 3.05 4.82 4.42
C ARG A 70 4.30 5.40 3.74
N SER A 71 4.94 4.60 2.91
CA SER A 71 6.13 4.90 2.14
C SER A 71 6.17 4.00 0.91
N LEU A 72 6.98 4.35 -0.08
CA LEU A 72 7.15 3.51 -1.28
C LEU A 72 7.64 2.09 -0.93
N PRO A 73 8.59 1.89 0.01
CA PRO A 73 8.96 0.54 0.47
C PRO A 73 7.83 -0.26 1.10
N ASP A 74 6.99 0.37 1.93
CA ASP A 74 5.82 -0.27 2.55
C ASP A 74 4.83 -0.73 1.48
N LEU A 75 4.57 0.12 0.48
CA LEU A 75 3.72 -0.22 -0.67
C LEU A 75 4.25 -1.43 -1.44
N VAL A 76 5.54 -1.40 -1.79
CA VAL A 76 6.19 -2.48 -2.56
C VAL A 76 6.15 -3.79 -1.79
N GLN A 77 6.38 -3.77 -0.48
CA GLN A 77 6.28 -4.98 0.33
C GLN A 77 4.87 -5.58 0.32
N ILE A 78 3.84 -4.75 0.52
CA ILE A 78 2.44 -5.21 0.54
C ILE A 78 2.06 -5.84 -0.81
N VAL A 79 2.40 -5.18 -1.92
CA VAL A 79 2.04 -5.68 -3.25
C VAL A 79 2.83 -6.94 -3.62
N ALA A 80 4.10 -7.03 -3.25
CA ALA A 80 4.90 -8.25 -3.45
C ALA A 80 4.31 -9.45 -2.69
N GLU A 81 3.83 -9.25 -1.45
CA GLU A 81 3.17 -10.29 -0.67
C GLU A 81 1.83 -10.72 -1.29
N LEU A 82 1.08 -9.78 -1.89
CA LEU A 82 -0.14 -10.11 -2.65
C LEU A 82 0.18 -10.94 -3.90
N GLU A 83 1.22 -10.57 -4.65
CA GLU A 83 1.65 -11.30 -5.84
C GLU A 83 2.10 -12.73 -5.48
N GLN A 84 2.87 -12.91 -4.40
CA GLN A 84 3.27 -14.22 -3.91
C GLN A 84 2.08 -15.12 -3.55
N ARG A 85 0.96 -14.51 -3.13
CA ARG A 85 -0.29 -15.21 -2.82
C ARG A 85 -1.17 -15.42 -4.05
N GLY A 86 -0.74 -14.97 -5.23
CA GLY A 86 -1.53 -15.03 -6.46
C GLY A 86 -2.73 -14.08 -6.46
N VAL A 87 -2.67 -13.00 -5.69
CA VAL A 87 -3.69 -11.95 -5.62
C VAL A 87 -3.29 -10.80 -6.53
N HIS A 88 -4.22 -10.29 -7.32
CA HIS A 88 -3.99 -9.14 -8.17
C HIS A 88 -4.15 -7.84 -7.38
N PHE A 89 -3.43 -6.81 -7.80
CA PHE A 89 -3.52 -5.47 -7.22
C PHE A 89 -3.84 -4.45 -8.30
N GLU A 90 -4.78 -3.56 -8.02
CA GLU A 90 -5.28 -2.51 -8.90
C GLU A 90 -5.42 -1.18 -8.15
N SER A 91 -4.93 -0.09 -8.74
CA SER A 91 -5.16 1.27 -8.24
C SER A 91 -5.99 2.08 -9.24
N LEU A 92 -7.07 2.71 -8.75
CA LEU A 92 -8.04 3.39 -9.62
C LEU A 92 -7.52 4.73 -10.17
N THR A 93 -6.78 5.49 -9.36
CA THR A 93 -6.32 6.83 -9.75
C THR A 93 -5.13 6.76 -10.70
N GLU A 94 -4.14 5.95 -10.37
CA GLU A 94 -2.92 5.80 -11.17
C GLU A 94 -3.09 4.80 -12.32
N LYS A 95 -4.21 4.06 -12.35
CA LYS A 95 -4.54 3.02 -13.34
C LYS A 95 -3.43 1.96 -13.46
N ILE A 96 -2.88 1.57 -12.31
CA ILE A 96 -1.82 0.56 -12.24
C ILE A 96 -2.47 -0.78 -11.88
N GLU A 97 -2.20 -1.80 -12.68
CA GLU A 97 -2.72 -3.16 -12.49
C GLU A 97 -1.59 -4.18 -12.59
N THR A 98 -1.35 -4.95 -11.54
CA THR A 98 -0.30 -6.00 -11.51
C THR A 98 -0.73 -7.30 -12.19
N GLY A 99 -1.94 -7.36 -12.74
CA GLY A 99 -2.45 -8.51 -13.50
C GLY A 99 -1.82 -8.67 -14.89
N ASN A 100 -1.22 -7.59 -15.44
CA ASN A 100 -0.63 -7.60 -16.79
C ASN A 100 0.89 -7.35 -16.75
N ALA A 101 1.60 -7.73 -17.81
CA ALA A 101 3.06 -7.62 -17.88
C ALA A 101 3.57 -6.18 -17.76
N ALA A 102 2.80 -5.19 -18.24
CA ALA A 102 3.17 -3.79 -18.17
C ALA A 102 3.10 -3.24 -16.73
N GLY A 103 2.06 -3.58 -15.98
CA GLY A 103 1.93 -3.16 -14.59
C GLY A 103 2.89 -3.90 -13.66
N LYS A 104 3.27 -5.15 -13.97
CA LYS A 104 4.40 -5.81 -13.30
C LYS A 104 5.71 -5.08 -13.52
N LEU A 105 5.99 -4.63 -14.76
CA LEU A 105 7.19 -3.84 -15.06
C LEU A 105 7.19 -2.51 -14.29
N GLN A 106 6.07 -1.76 -14.32
CA GLN A 106 5.94 -0.52 -13.56
C GLN A 106 6.16 -0.74 -12.08
N PHE A 107 5.61 -1.82 -11.54
CA PHE A 107 5.80 -2.20 -10.14
C PHE A 107 7.27 -2.50 -9.81
N HIS A 108 7.98 -3.25 -10.65
CA HIS A 108 9.42 -3.51 -10.43
C HIS A 108 10.27 -2.23 -10.48
N VAL A 109 9.89 -1.27 -11.34
CA VAL A 109 10.55 0.05 -11.36
C VAL A 109 10.32 0.80 -10.04
N PHE A 110 9.08 0.79 -9.52
CA PHE A 110 8.80 1.37 -8.20
C PHE A 110 9.53 0.64 -7.07
N ALA A 111 9.67 -0.69 -7.16
CA ALA A 111 10.43 -1.48 -6.19
C ALA A 111 11.92 -1.09 -6.16
N ALA A 112 12.54 -0.93 -7.33
CA ALA A 112 13.92 -0.47 -7.43
C ALA A 112 14.10 0.94 -6.86
N LEU A 113 13.16 1.85 -7.14
CA LEU A 113 13.17 3.20 -6.57
C LEU A 113 13.01 3.18 -5.04
N ALA A 114 12.15 2.30 -4.52
CA ALA A 114 11.93 2.15 -3.08
C ALA A 114 13.18 1.62 -2.35
N GLU A 115 13.94 0.72 -2.98
CA GLU A 115 15.25 0.28 -2.47
C GLU A 115 16.26 1.43 -2.44
N PHE A 116 16.29 2.23 -3.51
CA PHE A 116 17.15 3.41 -3.58
C PHE A 116 16.82 4.45 -2.49
N GLU A 117 15.54 4.74 -2.26
CA GLU A 117 15.11 5.64 -1.19
C GLU A 117 15.49 5.13 0.21
N ARG A 118 15.41 3.81 0.46
CA ARG A 118 15.86 3.21 1.72
C ARG A 118 17.36 3.37 1.95
N GLY A 119 18.17 3.32 0.89
CA GLY A 119 19.61 3.53 0.95
C GLY A 119 20.02 5.00 1.20
N LEU A 120 19.13 5.95 0.90
CA LEU A 120 19.38 7.39 1.08
C LEU A 120 19.01 7.92 2.48
N ILE A 121 18.34 7.11 3.31
CA ILE A 121 18.03 7.51 4.69
C ILE A 121 19.35 7.64 5.45
N PRO A 122 19.74 8.84 5.91
CA PRO A 122 20.97 9.00 6.66
C PRO A 122 20.90 8.14 7.92
N PRO A 123 22.02 7.48 8.32
CA PRO A 123 22.03 6.68 9.53
C PRO A 123 21.57 7.55 10.71
N PRO A 124 20.82 6.98 11.68
CA PRO A 124 20.32 7.74 12.80
C PRO A 124 21.47 8.50 13.48
N LEU A 125 21.23 9.77 13.85
CA LEU A 125 22.23 10.68 14.45
C LEU A 125 23.04 10.05 15.59
N ALA A 126 22.48 9.04 16.27
CA ALA A 126 23.16 8.23 17.28
C ALA A 126 24.41 7.49 16.75
N ILE A 127 24.38 6.98 15.52
CA ILE A 127 25.51 6.28 14.89
C ILE A 127 26.61 7.26 14.48
N ILE A 128 26.24 8.44 13.94
CA ILE A 128 27.19 9.51 13.59
C ILE A 128 27.97 9.96 14.84
N ARG A 129 27.27 10.10 15.98
CA ARG A 129 27.90 10.49 17.26
C ARG A 129 28.84 9.42 17.83
N CYS A 130 28.52 8.14 17.64
CA CYS A 130 29.35 7.02 18.10
C CYS A 130 30.59 6.80 17.22
N TRP A 131 30.53 7.17 15.94
CA TRP A 131 31.69 7.20 15.05
C TRP A 131 32.63 8.36 15.38
N ALA A 132 32.11 9.55 15.62
CA ALA A 132 32.91 10.73 15.97
C ALA A 132 33.67 10.58 17.30
N SER A 133 33.16 9.77 18.24
CA SER A 133 33.79 9.54 19.55
C SER A 133 34.82 8.42 19.58
N ARG A 134 35.06 7.71 18.46
CA ARG A 134 35.94 6.53 18.41
C ARG A 134 37.23 6.78 17.61
N THR A 135 37.44 8.00 17.13
CA THR A 135 38.59 8.46 16.34
C THR A 135 39.50 9.46 17.08
N THR A 136 39.34 9.61 18.39
CA THR A 136 40.24 10.38 19.28
C THR A 136 40.79 9.45 20.35
#